data_AF-V4C0B6-F1
#
_entry.id   AF-V4C0B6-F1
#
_cell.length_a   1.000
_cell.length_b   1.000
_cell.length_c   1.000
_cell.angle_alpha   90.00
_cell.angle_beta   90.00
_cell.angle_gamma   90.00
#
_symmetry.space_group_name_H-M   'P 1'
#
loop_
_entity.id
_entity.type
_entity.pdbx_description
1 polymer ?
#
loop_
_entity_poly.entity_id
_entity_poly.type
_entity_poly.pdbx_seq_one_letter_code
_entity_poly.pdbx_strand_id
1 'polypeptide(L)'
;RLTENHKVIIRVIRKIKFFVARRKFQQARKPYDVRDVIEQYSQGHLNMMVRIKELQRRLDQTIGKPAYCGNVKEKEKLTLYSRISRVESQVYYYYN
;
A
#
# COMPACT_ATOMS: atom_id res chain seq x y z
N ARG A 1 -4.08 2.01 -37.55
CA ARG A 1 -4.63 0.68 -37.90
C ARG A 1 -4.02 -0.37 -36.97
N LEU A 2 -4.80 -1.29 -36.40
CA LEU A 2 -4.23 -2.42 -35.64
C LEU A 2 -3.66 -3.45 -36.62
N THR A 3 -2.40 -3.85 -36.40
CA THR A 3 -1.75 -4.96 -37.12
C THR A 3 -2.37 -6.30 -36.73
N GLU A 4 -2.20 -7.33 -37.54
CA GLU A 4 -2.71 -8.67 -37.24
C GLU A 4 -2.20 -9.23 -35.91
N ASN A 5 -0.94 -8.94 -35.57
CA ASN A 5 -0.36 -9.31 -34.27
C ASN A 5 -1.15 -8.71 -33.10
N HIS A 6 -1.56 -7.44 -33.18
CA HIS A 6 -2.39 -6.82 -32.15
C HIS A 6 -3.76 -7.51 -32.02
N LYS A 7 -4.38 -7.90 -33.14
CA LYS A 7 -5.66 -8.62 -33.13
C LYS A 7 -5.54 -9.99 -32.47
N VAL A 8 -4.45 -10.71 -32.73
CA VAL A 8 -4.15 -12.01 -32.07
C VAL A 8 -3.97 -11.82 -30.57
N ILE A 9 -3.15 -10.85 -30.15
CA ILE A 9 -2.93 -10.56 -28.72
C ILE A 9 -4.25 -10.22 -28.02
N ILE A 10 -5.10 -9.40 -28.63
CA ILE A 10 -6.41 -9.05 -28.06
C ILE A 10 -7.30 -10.30 -27.89
N ARG A 11 -7.31 -11.24 -28.85
CA ARG A 11 -8.06 -12.50 -28.74
C ARG A 11 -7.53 -13.35 -27.58
N VAL A 12 -6.22 -13.43 -27.41
CA VAL A 12 -5.59 -14.18 -26.30
C VAL A 12 -5.98 -13.57 -24.96
N ILE A 13 -5.86 -12.24 -24.80
CA ILE A 13 -6.25 -11.54 -23.57
C ILE A 13 -7.73 -11.78 -23.26
N ARG A 14 -8.61 -11.72 -24.27
CA ARG A 14 -10.04 -12.01 -24.09
C ARG A 14 -10.29 -13.45 -23.65
N LYS A 15 -9.60 -14.45 -24.23
CA LYS A 15 -9.69 -15.86 -23.79
C LYS A 15 -9.24 -16.02 -22.34
N ILE A 16 -8.14 -15.38 -21.93
CA ILE A 16 -7.67 -15.43 -20.54
C ILE A 16 -8.72 -14.84 -19.59
N LYS A 17 -9.24 -13.64 -19.89
CA LYS A 17 -10.30 -13.00 -19.10
C LYS A 17 -11.56 -13.88 -19.03
N PHE A 18 -11.94 -14.51 -20.13
CA PHE A 18 -13.07 -15.45 -20.17
C PHE A 18 -12.85 -16.66 -19.25
N PHE A 19 -11.67 -17.28 -19.26
CA PHE A 19 -11.38 -18.40 -18.37
C PHE A 19 -11.39 -18.01 -16.89
N VAL A 20 -10.87 -16.81 -16.55
CA VAL A 20 -10.97 -16.27 -15.20
C VAL A 20 -12.43 -16.05 -14.79
N ALA A 21 -13.24 -15.43 -15.65
CA ALA A 21 -14.66 -15.20 -15.39
C ALA A 21 -15.43 -16.53 -15.23
N ARG A 22 -15.16 -17.51 -16.10
CA ARG A 22 -15.76 -18.85 -16.02
C ARG A 22 -15.44 -19.54 -14.70
N ARG A 23 -14.18 -19.48 -14.24
CA ARG A 23 -13.76 -20.06 -12.96
C ARG A 23 -14.46 -19.38 -11.78
N LYS A 24 -14.52 -18.05 -11.77
CA LYS A 24 -15.22 -17.27 -10.73
C LYS A 24 -16.71 -17.58 -10.70
N PHE A 25 -17.35 -17.70 -11.86
CA PHE A 25 -18.77 -18.06 -11.96
C PHE A 25 -19.04 -19.48 -11.44
N GLN A 26 -18.17 -20.44 -11.78
CA GLN A 26 -18.27 -21.81 -11.26
C GLN A 26 -18.06 -21.88 -9.74
N GLN A 27 -17.14 -21.08 -9.19
CA GLN A 27 -16.93 -20.97 -7.74
C GLN A 27 -18.16 -20.35 -7.05
N ALA A 28 -18.73 -19.27 -7.59
CA ALA A 28 -19.90 -18.61 -7.02
C ALA A 28 -21.18 -19.46 -7.04
N ARG A 29 -21.26 -20.51 -7.87
CA ARG A 29 -22.37 -21.46 -7.89
C ARG A 29 -22.27 -22.54 -6.82
N LYS A 30 -21.10 -22.74 -6.21
CA LYS A 30 -20.92 -23.70 -5.12
C LYS A 30 -21.40 -23.06 -3.82
N PRO A 31 -22.06 -23.80 -2.91
CA PRO A 31 -22.32 -23.30 -1.57
C PRO A 31 -21.01 -22.93 -0.89
N TYR A 32 -20.99 -21.82 -0.16
CA TYR A 32 -19.81 -21.32 0.53
C TYR A 32 -19.32 -22.34 1.57
N ASP A 33 -18.03 -22.65 1.53
CA ASP A 33 -17.33 -23.45 2.54
C ASP A 33 -16.78 -22.54 3.65
N VAL A 34 -16.63 -23.05 4.88
CA VAL A 34 -15.91 -22.36 5.97
C VAL A 34 -14.52 -21.91 5.50
N ARG A 35 -13.90 -22.67 4.60
CA ARG A 35 -12.64 -22.28 3.94
C ARG A 35 -12.75 -20.97 3.15
N ASP A 36 -13.84 -20.73 2.44
CA ASP A 36 -14.04 -19.50 1.66
C ASP A 36 -14.14 -18.28 2.59
N VAL A 37 -14.77 -18.46 3.76
CA VAL A 37 -14.86 -17.42 4.80
C VAL A 37 -13.48 -17.10 5.37
N ILE A 38 -12.69 -18.13 5.70
CA ILE A 38 -11.32 -17.97 6.21
C ILE A 38 -10.42 -17.30 5.17
N GLU A 39 -10.50 -17.73 3.91
CA GLU A 39 -9.70 -17.16 2.83
C GLU A 39 -10.08 -15.69 2.60
N GLN A 40 -11.38 -15.35 2.55
CA GLN A 40 -11.83 -13.98 2.41
C GLN A 40 -11.36 -13.09 3.58
N TYR A 41 -11.49 -13.58 4.81
CA TYR A 41 -11.03 -12.85 5.99
C TYR A 41 -9.53 -12.60 5.95
N SER A 42 -8.73 -13.62 5.61
CA SER A 42 -7.27 -13.49 5.53
C SER A 42 -6.83 -12.47 4.47
N GLN A 43 -7.47 -12.45 3.29
CA GLN A 43 -7.21 -11.43 2.27
C GLN A 43 -7.65 -10.03 2.69
N GLY A 44 -8.82 -9.93 3.35
CA GLY A 44 -9.30 -8.67 3.91
C GLY A 44 -8.34 -8.08 4.95
N HIS A 45 -7.87 -8.92 5.87
CA HIS A 45 -6.88 -8.55 6.87
C HIS A 45 -5.56 -8.10 6.25
N LEU A 46 -5.04 -8.85 5.27
CA LEU A 46 -3.80 -8.50 4.58
C LEU A 46 -3.92 -7.14 3.86
N ASN A 47 -5.02 -6.91 3.14
CA ASN A 47 -5.28 -5.66 2.45
C ASN A 47 -5.33 -4.48 3.42
N MET A 48 -6.00 -4.64 4.57
CA MET A 48 -6.03 -3.63 5.61
C MET A 48 -4.63 -3.36 6.17
N MET A 49 -3.85 -4.41 6.46
CA MET A 49 -2.49 -4.27 7.00
C MET A 49 -1.54 -3.55 6.04
N VAL A 50 -1.62 -3.82 4.73
CA VAL A 50 -0.83 -3.11 3.71
C VAL A 50 -1.19 -1.62 3.69
N ARG A 51 -2.48 -1.29 3.77
CA ARG A 51 -2.93 0.12 3.83
C ARG A 51 -2.42 0.82 5.10
N ILE A 52 -2.49 0.16 6.26
CA ILE A 52 -1.97 0.70 7.52
C ILE A 52 -0.47 0.94 7.42
N LYS A 53 0.31 -0.01 6.87
CA LYS A 53 1.76 0.15 6.68
C LYS A 53 2.10 1.29 5.74
N GLU A 54 1.33 1.50 4.67
CA GLU A 54 1.54 2.62 3.77
C GLU A 54 1.23 3.98 4.44
N LEU A 55 0.17 4.04 5.25
CA LEU A 55 -0.12 5.23 6.06
C LEU A 55 1.00 5.51 7.05
N GLN A 56 1.46 4.49 7.77
CA GLN A 56 2.58 4.61 8.71
C GLN A 56 3.86 5.07 8.01
N ARG A 57 4.18 4.50 6.84
CA ARG A 57 5.34 4.90 6.03
C ARG A 57 5.28 6.38 5.63
N ARG A 58 4.11 6.88 5.23
CA ARG A 58 3.93 8.30 4.88
C ARG A 58 4.07 9.20 6.11
N LEU A 59 3.49 8.79 7.23
CA LEU A 59 3.54 9.54 8.48
C LEU A 59 4.97 9.64 9.01
N ASP A 60 5.71 8.54 8.99
CA ASP A 60 7.14 8.48 9.35
C ASP A 60 8.00 9.38 8.44
N GLN A 61 7.62 9.56 7.17
CA GLN A 61 8.32 10.43 6.24
C GLN A 61 8.01 11.91 6.45
N THR A 62 6.75 12.26 6.72
CA THR A 62 6.31 13.65 6.84
C THR A 62 6.60 14.22 8.22
N ILE A 63 6.18 13.51 9.28
CA ILE A 63 6.31 13.98 10.66
C ILE A 63 7.67 13.62 11.23
N GLY A 64 8.21 12.47 10.81
CA GLY A 64 9.41 11.85 11.38
C GLY A 64 9.06 10.70 12.30
N LYS A 65 10.03 9.81 12.52
CA LYS A 65 9.87 8.72 13.48
C LYS A 65 9.84 9.29 14.91
N PRO A 66 8.96 8.79 15.80
CA PRO A 66 9.07 9.11 17.22
C PRO A 66 10.46 8.70 17.74
N ALA A 67 10.98 9.44 18.73
CA ALA A 67 12.36 9.33 19.22
C ALA A 67 12.81 7.92 19.66
N TYR A 68 11.89 6.94 19.75
CA TYR A 68 12.15 5.57 20.16
C TYR A 68 12.65 4.64 19.03
N CYS A 69 12.73 5.07 17.77
CA CYS A 69 13.12 4.20 16.66
C CYS A 69 14.22 4.75 15.74
N GLY A 70 15.44 4.76 16.29
CA GLY A 70 16.67 4.30 15.64
C GLY A 70 17.07 4.85 14.26
N ASN A 71 18.14 5.65 14.27
CA ASN A 71 19.14 5.89 13.23
C ASN A 71 18.65 6.09 11.78
N VAL A 72 18.22 7.31 11.42
CA VAL A 72 18.16 7.76 10.02
C VAL A 72 18.67 9.21 9.90
N LYS A 73 19.98 9.39 10.10
CA LYS A 73 20.68 10.69 10.16
C LYS A 73 20.51 11.59 8.91
N GLU A 74 19.99 11.05 7.80
CA GLU A 74 19.83 11.79 6.54
C GLU A 74 18.38 12.17 6.21
N LYS A 75 17.39 11.32 6.56
CA LYS A 75 15.96 11.65 6.39
C LYS A 75 15.40 12.52 7.50
N GLU A 76 16.04 12.54 8.68
CA GLU A 76 15.65 13.39 9.79
C GLU A 76 15.57 14.86 9.40
N LYS A 77 16.45 15.36 8.53
CA LYS A 77 16.53 16.79 8.17
C LYS A 77 15.30 17.35 7.41
N LEU A 78 14.44 16.48 6.87
CA LEU A 78 13.27 16.85 6.07
C LEU A 78 11.94 16.74 6.82
N THR A 79 11.93 16.09 7.99
CA THR A 79 10.71 15.85 8.74
C THR A 79 10.21 17.14 9.41
N LEU A 80 8.90 17.25 9.64
CA LEU A 80 8.34 18.39 10.37
C LEU A 80 8.95 18.50 11.78
N TYR A 81 9.16 17.36 12.46
CA TYR A 81 9.77 17.33 13.79
C TYR A 81 11.15 18.00 13.82
N SER A 82 12.06 17.67 12.90
CA SER A 82 13.40 18.27 12.90
C SER A 82 13.39 19.76 12.54
N ARG A 83 12.45 20.17 11.68
CA ARG A 83 12.27 21.58 11.31
C ARG A 83 11.76 22.39 12.50
N ILE A 84 10.80 21.87 13.25
CA ILE A 84 10.27 22.50 14.46
C ILE A 84 11.35 22.57 15.54
N SER A 85 12.03 21.45 15.83
CA SER A 85 13.10 21.41 16.84
C SER A 85 14.21 22.43 16.55
N ARG A 86 14.57 22.65 15.29
CA ARG A 86 15.52 23.71 14.89
C ARG A 86 15.01 25.12 15.21
N VAL A 87 13.74 25.39 14.92
CA VAL A 87 13.12 26.69 15.21
C VAL A 87 13.05 26.92 16.71
N GLU A 88 12.63 25.91 17.49
CA GLU A 88 12.59 25.99 18.95
C GLU A 88 13.95 26.30 19.55
N SER A 89 15.02 25.62 19.12
CA SER A 89 16.38 25.90 19.58
C SER A 89 16.85 27.32 19.22
N GLN A 90 16.50 27.82 18.02
CA GLN A 90 16.81 29.20 17.64
C GLN A 90 16.10 30.19 18.55
N VAL A 91 14.79 30.05 18.74
CA VAL A 91 14.00 30.91 19.63
C VAL A 91 14.58 30.86 21.04
N TYR A 92 14.89 29.68 21.56
CA TYR A 92 15.47 29.53 22.89
C TYR A 92 16.78 30.32 23.04
N TYR A 93 17.68 30.26 22.04
CA TYR A 93 18.95 31.00 22.01
C TYR A 93 18.77 32.54 21.92
N TYR A 94 17.68 33.03 21.33
CA TYR A 94 17.42 34.47 21.24
C TYR A 94 16.76 35.04 22.49
N TYR A 95 16.02 34.23 23.26
CA TYR A 95 15.24 34.68 24.42
C TYR A 95 15.86 34.30 25.78
N ASN A 96 16.97 33.56 25.81
CA ASN A 96 17.77 33.24 27.00
C ASN A 96 19.24 33.56 26.75
#